data_AF-A0A928F7Y3-F1
#
_entry.id   AF-A0A928F7Y3-F1
#
_cell.length_a   1.000
_cell.length_b   1.000
_cell.length_c   1.000
_cell.angle_alpha   90.00
_cell.angle_beta   90.00
_cell.angle_gamma   90.00
#
_symmetry.space_group_name_H-M   'P 1'
#
loop_
_entity.id
_entity.type
_entity.pdbx_description
1 polymer ?
#
loop_
_entity_poly.entity_id
_entity_poly.type
_entity_poly.pdbx_seq_one_letter_code
_entity_poly.pdbx_strand_id
1 'polypeptide(L)'
;MLIVLCLVKGSWATGERRACFEKDTAGYLFFGASAPLEGCFYFILFCYFTVEERNNNMTKQIKITALLLVLATLFCLAACNTVDATGLWENATYRRDVTLGKGAKTVEVEIKAGDDAITVTVKTDADTLGEALLAHGLIEGKDGLYTTVNGMTADWNVDQSYWGFYKNGEYMMVGMDDATIADGEHYELVYTK
;
A
#
# COMPACT_ATOMS: atom_id res chain seq x y z
N MET A 1 -25.08 -10.84 25.83
CA MET A 1 -25.30 -10.54 27.27
C MET A 1 -25.97 -11.76 27.89
N LEU A 2 -25.47 -12.21 29.06
CA LEU A 2 -25.83 -13.39 29.88
C LEU A 2 -25.48 -14.77 29.27
N ILE A 3 -24.60 -15.63 29.82
CA ILE A 3 -24.40 -16.24 31.17
C ILE A 3 -25.58 -17.15 31.56
N VAL A 4 -25.49 -18.41 32.04
CA VAL A 4 -24.46 -19.42 32.39
C VAL A 4 -25.28 -20.73 32.65
N LEU A 5 -24.58 -21.83 32.99
CA LEU A 5 -25.01 -23.03 33.75
C LEU A 5 -25.54 -24.20 32.90
N CYS A 6 -25.15 -25.45 33.13
CA CYS A 6 -24.20 -26.04 34.06
C CYS A 6 -24.03 -27.52 33.71
N LEU A 7 -22.87 -28.07 34.08
CA LEU A 7 -22.63 -29.37 34.72
C LEU A 7 -23.42 -30.60 34.21
N VAL A 8 -22.70 -31.71 34.02
CA VAL A 8 -22.74 -32.87 34.94
C VAL A 8 -21.93 -34.04 34.34
N LYS A 9 -20.97 -34.53 35.13
CA LYS A 9 -20.46 -35.92 35.31
C LYS A 9 -20.30 -36.78 34.03
N GLY A 10 -19.11 -37.22 33.64
CA GLY A 10 -18.16 -37.98 34.45
C GLY A 10 -18.56 -39.47 34.54
N SER A 11 -17.84 -40.35 33.83
CA SER A 11 -17.60 -41.80 34.03
C SER A 11 -17.58 -42.52 32.67
N TRP A 12 -16.43 -42.78 32.03
CA TRP A 12 -15.41 -43.81 32.31
C TRP A 12 -15.96 -45.25 32.42
N ALA A 13 -15.66 -46.07 31.41
CA ALA A 13 -15.37 -47.51 31.51
C ALA A 13 -14.81 -48.00 30.14
N THR A 14 -13.51 -47.90 29.91
CA THR A 14 -12.44 -48.87 30.24
C THR A 14 -12.16 -49.85 29.09
N GLY A 15 -11.11 -49.54 28.33
CA GLY A 15 -10.05 -50.52 28.13
C GLY A 15 -9.19 -50.59 29.40
N GLU A 16 -8.80 -51.80 29.81
CA GLU A 16 -7.70 -52.02 30.76
C GLU A 16 -6.41 -51.53 30.09
N ARG A 17 -5.62 -50.56 30.61
CA ARG A 17 -4.95 -50.37 31.91
C ARG A 17 -3.97 -51.46 32.30
N ARG A 18 -2.67 -51.14 32.23
CA ARG A 18 -1.76 -50.78 33.36
C ARG A 18 -0.35 -50.51 32.78
N ALA A 19 0.51 -49.63 33.30
CA ALA A 19 0.43 -48.57 34.30
C ALA A 19 1.77 -47.78 34.35
N CYS A 20 1.68 -46.50 34.74
CA CYS A 20 2.59 -45.68 35.56
C CYS A 20 4.02 -45.28 35.10
N PHE A 21 4.23 -43.97 34.88
CA PHE A 21 5.21 -43.07 35.55
C PHE A 21 4.96 -41.64 35.02
N GLU A 22 4.31 -40.72 35.73
CA GLU A 22 4.77 -39.83 36.82
C GLU A 22 5.89 -38.83 36.47
N LYS A 23 5.58 -37.52 36.66
CA LYS A 23 6.46 -36.34 36.83
C LYS A 23 7.29 -35.94 35.59
N ASP A 24 7.52 -34.68 35.23
CA ASP A 24 7.45 -33.42 35.98
C ASP A 24 7.76 -32.25 35.02
N THR A 25 7.27 -31.06 35.39
CA THR A 25 7.94 -29.74 35.21
C THR A 25 7.97 -29.04 33.83
N ALA A 26 7.13 -28.01 33.77
CA ALA A 26 7.38 -26.63 33.36
C ALA A 26 8.15 -26.32 32.06
N GLY A 27 7.47 -25.55 31.20
CA GLY A 27 8.09 -24.79 30.12
C GLY A 27 7.16 -23.70 29.62
N TYR A 28 6.81 -22.75 30.50
CA TYR A 28 6.36 -21.43 30.04
C TYR A 28 7.46 -20.87 29.13
N LEU A 29 7.21 -20.80 27.83
CA LEU A 29 7.89 -19.84 26.96
C LEU A 29 6.87 -18.79 26.57
N PHE A 30 6.79 -17.77 27.43
CA PHE A 30 6.41 -16.45 26.98
C PHE A 30 7.46 -16.01 25.95
N PHE A 31 7.06 -15.90 24.69
CA PHE A 31 7.57 -14.82 23.84
C PHE A 31 6.40 -13.87 23.62
N GLY A 32 6.50 -12.73 24.30
CA GLY A 32 5.56 -11.63 24.13
C GLY A 32 5.79 -10.88 22.82
N ALA A 33 4.76 -10.09 22.52
CA ALA A 33 4.75 -8.93 21.66
C ALA A 33 4.65 -9.15 20.13
N SER A 34 3.44 -8.79 19.67
CA SER A 34 3.14 -7.90 18.55
C SER A 34 3.32 -8.38 17.10
N ALA A 35 2.17 -8.31 16.43
CA ALA A 35 1.90 -8.18 15.01
C ALA A 35 1.71 -9.47 14.19
N PRO A 36 0.76 -9.45 13.24
CA PRO A 36 -0.10 -10.58 12.93
C PRO A 36 0.16 -11.13 11.53
N LEU A 37 -0.54 -12.22 11.19
CA LEU A 37 -0.80 -12.77 9.84
C LEU A 37 -0.11 -14.08 9.45
N GLU A 38 1.02 -14.49 10.05
CA GLU A 38 1.60 -15.80 9.68
C GLU A 38 1.08 -16.98 10.51
N GLY A 39 0.59 -16.73 11.73
CA GLY A 39 0.06 -17.78 12.61
C GLY A 39 -1.31 -18.34 12.21
N CYS A 40 -2.12 -17.58 11.46
CA CYS A 40 -3.46 -18.02 11.06
C CYS A 40 -3.43 -19.07 9.95
N PHE A 41 -2.43 -19.02 9.07
CA PHE A 41 -2.30 -19.95 7.95
C PHE A 41 -2.02 -21.39 8.43
N TYR A 42 -1.16 -21.56 9.42
CA TYR A 42 -0.81 -22.88 9.95
C TYR A 42 -1.94 -23.51 10.77
N PHE A 43 -2.70 -22.71 11.52
CA PHE A 43 -3.82 -23.22 12.31
C PHE A 43 -4.97 -23.72 11.43
N ILE A 44 -5.24 -23.02 10.33
CA ILE A 44 -6.25 -23.43 9.34
C ILE A 44 -5.80 -24.70 8.62
N LEU A 45 -4.53 -24.80 8.21
CA LEU A 45 -3.99 -25.99 7.54
C LEU A 45 -3.98 -27.23 8.45
N PHE A 46 -3.70 -27.06 9.75
CA PHE A 46 -3.73 -28.15 10.74
C PHE A 46 -5.17 -28.65 11.01
N CYS A 47 -6.16 -27.76 10.98
CA CYS A 47 -7.57 -28.14 11.02
C CYS A 47 -8.00 -28.91 9.77
N TYR A 48 -7.45 -28.61 8.59
CA TYR A 48 -7.79 -29.30 7.35
C TYR A 48 -7.31 -30.76 7.30
N PHE A 49 -6.20 -31.11 7.97
CA PHE A 49 -5.61 -32.45 7.88
C PHE A 49 -6.35 -33.53 8.70
N THR A 50 -7.27 -33.16 9.60
CA THR A 50 -7.99 -34.13 10.46
C THR A 50 -9.39 -34.54 9.96
N VAL A 51 -9.80 -34.09 8.77
CA VAL A 51 -11.09 -34.43 8.15
C VAL A 51 -10.93 -35.52 7.07
N GLU A 52 -9.97 -36.43 7.23
CA GLU A 52 -9.78 -37.57 6.33
C GLU A 52 -10.24 -38.86 7.00
N GLU A 53 -11.49 -38.93 7.47
CA GLU A 53 -12.24 -40.20 7.44
C GLU A 53 -13.73 -40.03 7.76
N ARG A 54 -14.56 -40.60 6.88
CA ARG A 54 -16.01 -40.82 6.94
C ARG A 54 -16.92 -39.83 6.18
N ASN A 55 -17.17 -40.21 4.92
CA ASN A 55 -18.45 -40.18 4.17
C ASN A 55 -18.41 -39.43 2.82
N ASN A 56 -18.49 -40.20 1.72
CA ASN A 56 -18.18 -39.79 0.34
C ASN A 56 -19.18 -38.82 -0.33
N ASN A 57 -20.33 -38.51 0.29
CA ASN A 57 -21.29 -37.56 -0.29
C ASN A 57 -21.14 -36.12 0.29
N MET A 58 -20.68 -36.00 1.54
CA MET A 58 -20.44 -34.71 2.21
C MET A 58 -19.08 -34.10 1.84
N THR A 59 -18.10 -34.93 1.46
CA THR A 59 -16.78 -34.47 0.99
C THR A 59 -16.85 -33.75 -0.35
N LYS A 60 -17.82 -34.05 -1.23
CA LYS A 60 -18.05 -33.27 -2.46
C LYS A 60 -18.53 -31.85 -2.15
N GLN A 61 -19.49 -31.71 -1.24
CA GLN A 61 -20.02 -30.39 -0.86
C GLN A 61 -18.98 -29.56 -0.10
N ILE A 62 -18.18 -30.18 0.77
CA ILE A 62 -17.09 -29.50 1.50
C ILE A 62 -15.96 -29.08 0.55
N LYS A 63 -15.59 -29.91 -0.44
CA LYS A 63 -14.58 -29.54 -1.46
C LYS A 63 -15.07 -28.41 -2.38
N ILE A 64 -16.35 -28.41 -2.77
CA ILE A 64 -16.95 -27.33 -3.58
C ILE A 64 -17.03 -26.03 -2.77
N THR A 65 -17.36 -26.11 -1.49
CA THR A 65 -17.43 -24.93 -0.60
C THR A 65 -16.04 -24.36 -0.33
N ALA A 66 -15.03 -25.21 -0.13
CA ALA A 66 -13.64 -24.78 0.02
C ALA A 66 -13.08 -24.16 -1.26
N LEU A 67 -13.40 -24.71 -2.44
CA LEU A 67 -12.98 -24.18 -3.73
C LEU A 67 -13.64 -22.80 -4.02
N LEU A 68 -14.92 -22.64 -3.66
CA LEU A 68 -15.62 -21.35 -3.76
C LEU A 68 -15.07 -20.31 -2.79
N LEU A 69 -14.67 -20.71 -1.58
CA LEU A 69 -14.07 -19.79 -0.61
C LEU A 69 -12.69 -19.28 -1.07
N VAL A 70 -11.86 -20.18 -1.64
CA VAL A 70 -10.56 -19.82 -2.21
C VAL A 70 -10.72 -18.90 -3.44
N LEU A 71 -11.71 -19.17 -4.29
CA LEU A 71 -12.05 -18.32 -5.43
C LEU A 71 -12.57 -16.94 -4.99
N ALA A 72 -13.35 -16.87 -3.91
CA ALA A 72 -13.81 -15.61 -3.33
C ALA A 72 -12.66 -14.80 -2.71
N THR A 73 -11.68 -15.45 -2.06
CA THR A 73 -10.48 -14.74 -1.56
C THR A 73 -9.56 -14.26 -2.67
N LEU A 74 -9.53 -14.94 -3.81
CA LEU A 74 -8.85 -14.48 -5.03
C LEU A 74 -9.55 -13.25 -5.65
N PHE A 75 -10.86 -13.11 -5.45
CA PHE A 75 -11.64 -11.97 -5.92
C PHE A 75 -11.49 -10.72 -5.02
N CYS A 76 -11.00 -10.86 -3.78
CA CYS A 76 -10.79 -9.74 -2.85
C CYS A 76 -9.47 -8.99 -3.03
N LEU A 77 -8.56 -9.43 -3.90
CA LEU A 77 -7.28 -8.74 -4.17
C LEU A 77 -7.39 -7.63 -5.23
N ALA A 78 -8.55 -7.43 -5.86
CA ALA A 78 -8.75 -6.46 -6.94
C ALA A 78 -9.54 -5.20 -6.52
N ALA A 79 -9.48 -4.82 -5.24
CA ALA A 79 -10.07 -3.57 -4.76
C ALA A 79 -9.01 -2.70 -4.07
N CYS A 80 -7.86 -2.51 -4.73
CA CYS A 80 -7.15 -1.25 -4.58
C CYS A 80 -7.84 -0.31 -5.58
N ASN A 81 -8.77 0.52 -5.11
CA ASN A 81 -9.35 1.56 -5.94
C ASN A 81 -8.31 2.69 -6.08
N THR A 82 -7.26 2.47 -6.86
CA THR A 82 -6.53 3.59 -7.44
C THR A 82 -7.48 4.20 -8.47
N VAL A 83 -7.83 5.47 -8.29
CA VAL A 83 -8.57 6.19 -9.33
C VAL A 83 -7.57 6.32 -10.47
N ASP A 84 -7.70 5.43 -11.46
CA ASP A 84 -6.85 5.34 -12.62
C ASP A 84 -6.65 6.74 -13.24
N ALA A 85 -5.42 7.26 -13.16
CA ALA A 85 -5.00 8.46 -13.90
C ALA A 85 -4.88 8.18 -15.42
N THR A 86 -5.56 7.13 -15.92
CA THR A 86 -5.44 6.57 -17.27
C THR A 86 -5.71 7.57 -18.39
N GLY A 87 -6.38 8.69 -18.10
CA GLY A 87 -6.57 9.80 -19.03
C GLY A 87 -5.76 11.06 -18.74
N LEU A 88 -5.11 11.18 -17.58
CA LEU A 88 -4.41 12.40 -17.17
C LEU A 88 -3.14 12.61 -18.02
N TRP A 89 -2.39 11.53 -18.22
CA TRP A 89 -1.19 11.52 -19.07
C TRP A 89 -1.46 11.79 -20.54
N GLU A 90 -2.72 11.81 -20.99
CA GLU A 90 -3.05 12.15 -22.38
C GLU A 90 -2.67 13.59 -22.73
N ASN A 91 -2.81 14.49 -21.76
CA ASN A 91 -2.44 15.90 -21.91
C ASN A 91 -0.98 16.17 -21.52
N ALA A 92 -0.22 15.14 -21.16
CA ALA A 92 1.14 15.32 -20.68
C ALA A 92 2.11 15.75 -21.80
N THR A 93 2.87 16.81 -21.55
CA THR A 93 3.88 17.31 -22.50
C THR A 93 5.03 16.30 -22.68
N TYR A 94 5.49 15.73 -21.57
CA TYR A 94 6.51 14.70 -21.51
C TYR A 94 5.90 13.40 -20.97
N ARG A 95 6.24 12.27 -21.61
CA ARG A 95 5.78 10.92 -21.21
C ARG A 95 6.94 9.97 -20.87
N ARG A 96 8.17 10.49 -20.85
CA ARG A 96 9.40 9.77 -20.52
C ARG A 96 10.37 10.74 -19.89
N ASP A 97 11.39 10.18 -19.26
CA ASP A 97 12.45 10.96 -18.64
C ASP A 97 13.12 11.89 -19.64
N VAL A 98 13.36 13.13 -19.21
CA VAL A 98 13.90 14.18 -20.06
C VAL A 98 14.83 15.07 -19.24
N THR A 99 15.89 15.55 -19.88
CA THR A 99 16.77 16.58 -19.32
C THR A 99 16.49 17.91 -20.00
N LEU A 100 16.20 18.94 -19.20
CA LEU A 100 15.86 20.28 -19.67
C LEU A 100 16.85 21.31 -19.14
N GLY A 101 17.00 22.39 -19.89
CA GLY A 101 17.75 23.57 -19.46
C GLY A 101 19.28 23.46 -19.55
N LYS A 102 19.92 24.50 -19.01
CA LYS A 102 21.37 24.69 -18.88
C LYS A 102 21.59 25.50 -17.61
N GLY A 103 22.60 25.13 -16.84
CA GLY A 103 22.97 25.83 -15.61
C GLY A 103 24.02 25.05 -14.83
N ALA A 104 24.50 25.67 -13.75
CA ALA A 104 25.45 25.08 -12.83
C ALA A 104 24.78 24.06 -11.88
N LYS A 105 23.50 24.27 -11.54
CA LYS A 105 22.74 23.38 -10.64
C LYS A 105 21.93 22.39 -11.47
N THR A 106 21.91 21.14 -11.02
CA THR A 106 21.09 20.06 -11.55
C THR A 106 20.11 19.62 -10.48
N VAL A 107 18.82 19.63 -10.81
CA VAL A 107 17.74 19.22 -9.93
C VAL A 107 16.94 18.12 -10.61
N GLU A 108 16.57 17.10 -9.87
CA GLU A 108 15.70 16.02 -10.36
C GLU A 108 14.28 16.23 -9.83
N VAL A 109 13.30 16.25 -10.73
CA VAL A 109 11.89 16.40 -10.39
C VAL A 109 11.12 15.21 -10.91
N GLU A 110 10.64 14.37 -10.00
CA GLU A 110 9.80 13.23 -10.31
C GLU A 110 8.33 13.65 -10.32
N ILE A 111 7.62 13.36 -11.40
CA ILE A 111 6.20 13.69 -11.57
C ILE A 111 5.42 12.37 -11.54
N LYS A 112 4.60 12.19 -10.51
CA LYS A 112 3.81 10.96 -10.27
C LYS A 112 2.33 11.27 -10.47
N ALA A 113 1.65 10.45 -11.28
CA ALA A 113 0.21 10.51 -11.40
C ALA A 113 -0.38 9.13 -11.66
N GLY A 114 -1.21 8.64 -10.73
CA GLY A 114 -1.68 7.26 -10.73
C GLY A 114 -0.53 6.28 -10.54
N ASP A 115 -0.47 5.26 -11.38
CA ASP A 115 0.59 4.23 -11.36
C ASP A 115 1.82 4.60 -12.21
N ASP A 116 1.75 5.73 -12.93
CA ASP A 116 2.80 6.20 -13.83
C ASP A 116 3.62 7.32 -13.18
N ALA A 117 4.92 7.32 -13.48
CA ALA A 117 5.87 8.34 -13.04
C ALA A 117 6.90 8.64 -14.13
N ILE A 118 7.35 9.89 -14.19
CA ILE A 118 8.48 10.31 -15.03
C ILE A 118 9.45 11.15 -14.23
N THR A 119 10.73 11.12 -14.59
CA THR A 119 11.76 11.96 -13.98
C THR A 119 12.24 13.04 -14.95
N VAL A 120 12.16 14.29 -14.52
CA VAL A 120 12.63 15.44 -15.29
C VAL A 120 13.87 16.02 -14.62
N THR A 121 15.02 15.90 -15.29
CA THR A 121 16.27 16.50 -14.82
C THR A 121 16.35 17.94 -15.33
N VAL A 122 16.27 18.93 -14.44
CA VAL A 122 16.33 20.34 -14.80
C VAL A 122 17.70 20.90 -14.45
N LYS A 123 18.39 21.44 -15.45
CA LYS A 123 19.64 22.20 -15.28
C LYS A 123 19.31 23.68 -15.29
N THR A 124 19.61 24.38 -14.20
CA THR A 124 19.18 25.75 -13.99
C THR A 124 20.19 26.54 -13.17
N ASP A 125 20.18 27.86 -13.33
CA ASP A 125 20.88 28.81 -12.47
C ASP A 125 19.91 29.56 -11.53
N ALA A 126 18.60 29.31 -11.63
CA ALA A 126 17.57 29.95 -10.81
C ALA A 126 17.74 29.62 -9.31
N ASP A 127 17.30 30.52 -8.44
CA ASP A 127 17.45 30.35 -6.99
C ASP A 127 16.38 29.44 -6.39
N THR A 128 15.20 29.37 -7.01
CA THR A 128 14.04 28.62 -6.51
C THR A 128 13.54 27.60 -7.52
N LEU A 129 12.85 26.57 -7.02
CA LEU A 129 12.34 25.48 -7.86
C LEU A 129 11.24 25.96 -8.82
N GLY A 130 10.33 26.80 -8.31
CA GLY A 130 9.21 27.33 -9.10
C GLY A 130 9.69 28.08 -10.34
N GLU A 131 10.68 28.97 -10.18
CA GLU A 131 11.28 29.71 -11.29
C GLU A 131 11.92 28.77 -12.33
N ALA A 132 12.67 27.76 -11.87
CA ALA A 132 13.31 26.78 -12.76
C ALA A 132 12.30 25.98 -13.59
N LEU A 133 11.19 25.56 -12.97
CA LEU A 133 10.16 24.77 -13.63
C LEU A 133 9.28 25.62 -14.56
N LEU A 134 8.94 26.85 -14.16
CA LEU A 134 8.21 27.82 -14.98
C LEU A 134 8.95 28.17 -16.26
N ALA A 135 10.27 28.33 -16.19
CA ALA A 135 11.11 28.65 -17.36
C ALA A 135 11.03 27.58 -18.46
N HIS A 136 10.69 26.34 -18.10
CA HIS A 136 10.54 25.22 -19.03
C HIS A 136 9.08 24.85 -19.32
N GLY A 137 8.11 25.61 -18.80
CA GLY A 137 6.69 25.31 -18.94
C GLY A 137 6.30 23.96 -18.31
N LEU A 138 7.07 23.50 -17.32
CA LEU A 138 6.75 22.26 -16.60
C LEU A 138 5.63 22.47 -15.60
N ILE A 139 5.46 23.69 -15.09
CA ILE A 139 4.38 24.04 -14.18
C ILE A 139 3.67 25.28 -14.69
N GLU A 140 2.37 25.33 -14.46
CA GLU A 140 1.55 26.52 -14.70
C GLU A 140 0.64 26.75 -13.50
N GLY A 141 0.46 28.03 -13.18
CA GLY A 141 -0.21 28.45 -11.96
C GLY A 141 -0.37 29.95 -11.89
N LYS A 142 -1.11 30.40 -10.88
CA LYS A 142 -1.31 31.83 -10.60
C LYS A 142 -1.15 32.07 -9.10
N ASP A 143 -0.54 33.22 -8.75
CA ASP A 143 -0.41 33.67 -7.37
C ASP A 143 0.29 32.64 -6.44
N GLY A 144 1.29 31.91 -6.97
CA GLY A 144 2.05 30.88 -6.25
C GLY A 144 1.33 29.53 -6.11
N LEU A 145 0.13 29.40 -6.65
CA LEU A 145 -0.61 28.15 -6.71
C LEU A 145 -0.42 27.48 -8.08
N TYR A 146 0.30 26.37 -8.10
CA TYR A 146 0.54 25.57 -9.28
C TYR A 146 -0.53 24.49 -9.44
N THR A 147 -1.40 24.67 -10.43
CA THR A 147 -2.52 23.75 -10.71
C THR A 147 -2.19 22.79 -11.83
N THR A 148 -1.25 23.13 -12.71
CA THR A 148 -0.87 22.30 -13.85
C THR A 148 0.58 21.91 -13.74
N VAL A 149 0.88 20.62 -13.86
CA VAL A 149 2.24 20.07 -13.89
C VAL A 149 2.36 19.18 -15.13
N ASN A 150 3.36 19.42 -15.97
CA ASN A 150 3.62 18.71 -17.21
C ASN A 150 2.38 18.64 -18.14
N GLY A 151 1.59 19.71 -18.20
CA GLY A 151 0.34 19.75 -18.99
C GLY A 151 -0.87 19.06 -18.33
N MET A 152 -0.68 18.44 -17.17
CA MET A 152 -1.74 17.80 -16.40
C MET A 152 -2.30 18.76 -15.34
N THR A 153 -3.55 19.18 -15.52
CA THR A 153 -4.24 20.11 -14.61
C THR A 153 -5.00 19.38 -13.51
N ALA A 154 -4.77 19.77 -12.27
CA ALA A 154 -5.57 19.40 -11.11
C ALA A 154 -6.65 20.47 -10.86
N ASP A 155 -7.88 20.04 -10.58
CA ASP A 155 -9.02 20.91 -10.29
C ASP A 155 -9.76 20.43 -9.04
N TRP A 156 -9.54 21.16 -7.94
CA TRP A 156 -10.18 20.88 -6.67
C TRP A 156 -11.72 20.92 -6.74
N ASN A 157 -12.32 21.76 -7.58
CA ASN A 157 -13.77 21.90 -7.66
C ASN A 157 -14.44 20.75 -8.43
N VAL A 158 -13.71 20.10 -9.34
CA VAL A 158 -14.24 19.00 -10.15
C VAL A 158 -14.13 17.68 -9.40
N ASP A 159 -12.96 17.40 -8.84
CA ASP A 159 -12.69 16.09 -8.28
C ASP A 159 -11.79 16.11 -7.04
N GLN A 160 -11.64 17.27 -6.40
CA GLN A 160 -10.79 17.48 -5.21
C GLN A 160 -9.33 17.08 -5.43
N SER A 161 -8.87 17.11 -6.69
CA SER A 161 -7.49 16.82 -7.02
C SER A 161 -6.55 17.99 -6.72
N TYR A 162 -5.30 17.66 -6.40
CA TYR A 162 -4.23 18.62 -6.19
C TYR A 162 -2.85 18.00 -6.45
N TRP A 163 -1.84 18.86 -6.65
CA TRP A 163 -0.44 18.46 -6.72
C TRP A 163 0.21 18.61 -5.36
N GLY A 164 0.62 17.48 -4.77
CA GLY A 164 1.44 17.46 -3.56
C GLY A 164 2.91 17.69 -3.91
N PHE A 165 3.57 18.55 -3.14
CA PHE A 165 4.98 18.89 -3.32
C PHE A 165 5.84 18.24 -2.22
N TYR A 166 6.84 17.48 -2.63
CA TYR A 166 7.73 16.75 -1.73
C TYR A 166 9.19 16.98 -2.08
N LYS A 167 10.06 16.82 -1.08
CA LYS A 167 11.51 16.79 -1.22
C LYS A 167 12.04 15.55 -0.51
N ASN A 168 12.76 14.69 -1.22
CA ASN A 168 13.27 13.41 -0.68
C ASN A 168 12.19 12.58 0.07
N GLY A 169 10.97 12.51 -0.48
CA GLY A 169 9.83 11.83 0.15
C GLY A 169 9.13 12.57 1.30
N GLU A 170 9.64 13.72 1.75
CA GLU A 170 9.00 14.52 2.81
C GLU A 170 8.10 15.61 2.21
N TYR A 171 6.87 15.73 2.73
CA TYR A 171 5.92 16.76 2.28
C TYR A 171 6.41 18.15 2.66
N MET A 172 6.45 19.04 1.67
CA MET A 172 6.92 20.40 1.86
C MET A 172 5.79 21.31 2.34
N MET A 173 6.03 22.03 3.44
CA MET A 173 5.08 23.02 3.97
C MET A 173 5.17 24.39 3.27
N VAL A 174 6.15 24.56 2.38
CA VAL A 174 6.39 25.77 1.59
C VAL A 174 6.07 25.51 0.13
N GLY A 175 5.70 26.55 -0.61
CA GLY A 175 5.49 26.47 -2.05
C GLY A 175 6.80 26.30 -2.83
N MET A 176 6.70 25.93 -4.10
CA MET A 176 7.89 25.79 -4.98
C MET A 176 8.63 27.12 -5.20
N ASP A 177 7.93 28.26 -5.07
CA ASP A 177 8.51 29.60 -5.19
C ASP A 177 9.40 29.98 -4.02
N ASP A 178 9.13 29.43 -2.84
CA ASP A 178 9.93 29.67 -1.64
C ASP A 178 10.96 28.56 -1.41
N ALA A 179 10.89 27.47 -2.17
CA ALA A 179 11.82 26.36 -2.10
C ALA A 179 13.13 26.69 -2.82
N THR A 180 14.13 27.15 -2.07
CA THR A 180 15.49 27.33 -2.57
C THR A 180 16.10 26.01 -3.03
N ILE A 181 16.77 26.03 -4.19
CA ILE A 181 17.38 24.84 -4.79
C ILE A 181 18.91 24.84 -4.74
N ALA A 182 19.48 23.66 -4.53
CA ALA A 182 20.90 23.36 -4.62
C ALA A 182 21.18 22.25 -5.65
N ASP A 183 22.45 22.04 -5.97
CA ASP A 183 22.86 21.01 -6.93
C ASP A 183 22.68 19.59 -6.34
N GLY A 184 22.14 18.68 -7.16
CA GLY A 184 21.89 17.29 -6.80
C GLY A 184 20.64 17.06 -5.96
N GLU A 185 19.73 18.03 -5.88
CA GLU A 185 18.50 17.88 -5.10
C GLU A 185 17.40 17.14 -5.87
N HIS A 186 16.57 16.41 -5.11
CA HIS A 186 15.47 15.62 -5.62
C HIS A 186 14.14 16.10 -5.04
N TYR A 187 13.18 16.32 -5.94
CA TYR A 187 11.83 16.78 -5.63
C TYR A 187 10.79 15.90 -6.31
N GLU A 188 9.60 15.85 -5.73
CA GLU A 188 8.51 15.04 -6.26
C GLU A 188 7.23 15.86 -6.31
N LEU A 189 6.51 15.77 -7.43
CA LEU A 189 5.21 16.35 -7.66
C LEU A 189 4.23 15.19 -7.85
N VAL A 190 3.35 15.00 -6.87
CA VAL A 190 2.44 13.86 -6.82
C VAL A 190 1.01 14.32 -7.02
N TYR A 191 0.38 13.86 -8.09
CA TYR A 191 -1.04 14.07 -8.30
C TYR A 191 -1.83 13.24 -7.28
N THR A 192 -2.61 13.93 -6.44
CA THR A 192 -3.44 13.32 -5.41
C THR A 192 -4.90 13.63 -5.68
N LYS A 193 -5.77 12.66 -5.43
CA LYS A 193 -7.22 12.71 -5.60
C LYS A 193 -7.89 11.85 -4.53
#